data_AF-A0A922LHI6-F1
#
_entry.id   AF-A0A922LHI6-F1
#
_cell.length_a   1.000
_cell.length_b   1.000
_cell.length_c   1.000
_cell.angle_alpha   90.00
_cell.angle_beta   90.00
_cell.angle_gamma   90.00
#
_symmetry.space_group_name_H-M   'P 1'
#
loop_
_entity.id
_entity.type
_entity.pdbx_description
1 polymer ?
#
loop_
_entity_poly.entity_id
_entity_poly.type
_entity_poly.pdbx_seq_one_letter_code
_entity_poly.pdbx_strand_id
1 'polypeptide(L)'
;MAKSLALCDDVERSETERADIFYKHLSQMHQNDKVLANRKEVRLEADRLSLGPRAVLVIAEVLFNNPSTILNDIKKYAPLLLLFTRSGEDQKRAQMYTWGAMAKLIERHSDQNLIDKACHLLKTLYDCDVIEEDIILDWYDKGPSKKFVSRELSAKILARCSPMVTWLRQAEEEESESSEEESEANNHTITQPINGSNSAKVPATNVTDDEDDDVDIDAI
;
A
#
# COMPACT_ATOMS: atom_id res chain seq x y z
N MET A 1 7.89 24.65 -43.42
CA MET A 1 6.74 23.74 -43.60
C MET A 1 6.13 23.47 -42.24
N ALA A 2 4.94 24.01 -42.00
CA ALA A 2 4.20 23.76 -40.77
C ALA A 2 3.85 22.27 -40.73
N LYS A 3 4.43 21.52 -39.77
CA LYS A 3 3.87 20.23 -39.39
C LYS A 3 2.44 20.51 -38.99
N SER A 4 1.50 19.99 -39.78
CA SER A 4 0.08 20.02 -39.49
C SER A 4 -0.12 19.73 -38.00
N LEU A 5 -0.83 20.64 -37.34
CA LEU A 5 -1.39 20.47 -36.02
C LEU A 5 -2.53 19.44 -36.15
N ALA A 6 -2.18 18.22 -36.57
CA ALA A 6 -3.09 17.10 -36.53
C ALA A 6 -3.34 16.85 -35.05
N LEU A 7 -4.41 17.46 -34.51
CA LEU A 7 -5.15 16.85 -33.43
C LEU A 7 -5.31 15.40 -33.85
N CYS A 8 -4.61 14.50 -33.18
CA CYS A 8 -4.73 13.11 -33.50
C CYS A 8 -6.20 12.73 -33.26
N ASP A 9 -6.89 12.27 -34.31
CA ASP A 9 -8.32 11.88 -34.27
C ASP A 9 -8.67 11.01 -33.04
N ASP A 10 -7.68 10.28 -32.52
CA ASP A 10 -7.83 9.48 -31.32
C ASP A 10 -8.21 10.27 -30.06
N VAL A 11 -7.77 11.53 -29.90
CA VAL A 11 -8.11 12.34 -28.71
C VAL A 11 -9.60 12.71 -28.71
N GLU A 12 -10.19 12.84 -29.90
CA GLU A 12 -11.62 13.13 -30.08
C GLU A 12 -12.52 11.91 -29.83
N ARG A 13 -11.94 10.70 -29.74
CA ARG A 13 -12.65 9.46 -29.38
C ARG A 13 -13.08 9.47 -27.91
N SER A 14 -14.03 8.60 -27.58
CA SER A 14 -14.46 8.38 -26.19
C SER A 14 -13.34 7.85 -25.31
N GLU A 15 -13.41 8.08 -23.99
CA GLU A 15 -12.41 7.58 -23.03
C GLU A 15 -12.21 6.07 -23.14
N THR A 16 -13.30 5.31 -23.35
CA THR A 16 -13.26 3.86 -23.55
C THR A 16 -12.48 3.47 -24.81
N GLU A 17 -12.77 4.10 -25.95
CA GLU A 17 -12.05 3.79 -27.20
C GLU A 17 -10.56 4.14 -27.09
N ARG A 18 -10.21 5.23 -26.41
CA ARG A 18 -8.81 5.59 -26.15
C ARG A 18 -8.12 4.55 -25.26
N ALA A 19 -8.82 4.08 -24.22
CA ALA A 19 -8.31 3.00 -23.36
C ALA A 19 -8.13 1.69 -24.14
N ASP A 20 -9.03 1.36 -25.07
CA ASP A 20 -8.93 0.18 -25.93
C ASP A 20 -7.74 0.25 -26.89
N ILE A 21 -7.45 1.43 -27.45
CA ILE A 21 -6.25 1.65 -28.28
C ILE A 21 -4.99 1.40 -27.45
N PHE A 22 -4.92 1.99 -26.25
CA PHE A 22 -3.79 1.79 -25.35
C PHE A 22 -3.64 0.33 -24.92
N TYR A 23 -4.75 -0.34 -24.60
CA TYR A 23 -4.77 -1.76 -24.26
C TYR A 23 -4.18 -2.62 -25.38
N LYS A 24 -4.60 -2.39 -26.64
CA LYS A 24 -4.08 -3.13 -27.81
C LYS A 24 -2.58 -2.90 -28.00
N HIS A 25 -2.14 -1.65 -27.91
CA HIS A 25 -0.72 -1.29 -28.03
C HIS A 25 0.12 -1.97 -26.94
N LEU A 26 -0.29 -1.84 -25.67
CA LEU A 26 0.43 -2.44 -24.55
C LEU A 26 0.43 -3.97 -24.60
N SER A 27 -0.69 -4.59 -25.00
CA SER A 27 -0.80 -6.05 -25.19
C SER A 27 0.16 -6.55 -26.25
N GLN A 28 0.27 -5.84 -27.38
CA GLN A 28 1.23 -6.18 -28.43
C GLN A 28 2.68 -6.06 -27.93
N MET A 29 3.01 -5.03 -27.16
CA MET A 29 4.34 -4.89 -26.57
C MET A 29 4.65 -5.99 -25.56
N HIS A 30 3.65 -6.37 -24.75
CA HIS A 30 3.79 -7.42 -23.75
C HIS A 30 4.04 -8.79 -24.38
N GLN A 31 3.29 -9.14 -25.43
CA GLN A 31 3.50 -10.38 -26.20
C GLN A 31 4.90 -10.49 -26.82
N ASN A 32 5.53 -9.35 -27.10
CA ASN A 32 6.88 -9.28 -27.66
C ASN A 32 7.98 -9.05 -26.59
N ASP A 33 7.63 -9.06 -25.30
CA ASP A 33 8.52 -8.75 -24.16
C ASP A 33 9.26 -7.40 -24.30
N LYS A 34 8.63 -6.40 -24.94
CA LYS A 34 9.22 -5.07 -25.20
C LYS A 34 8.82 -3.99 -24.20
N VAL A 35 7.90 -4.28 -23.30
CA VAL A 35 7.29 -3.27 -22.40
C VAL A 35 8.34 -2.50 -21.59
N LEU A 36 9.29 -3.18 -20.96
CA LEU A 36 10.29 -2.52 -20.11
C LEU A 36 11.34 -1.73 -20.91
N ALA A 37 11.78 -2.28 -22.04
CA ALA A 37 12.71 -1.62 -22.94
C ALA A 37 12.12 -0.31 -23.49
N ASN A 38 10.80 -0.32 -23.73
CA ASN A 38 10.05 0.79 -24.30
C ASN A 38 9.13 1.50 -23.29
N ARG A 39 9.37 1.38 -21.97
CA ARG A 39 8.47 1.93 -20.93
C ARG A 39 8.17 3.44 -21.06
N LYS A 40 9.12 4.22 -21.57
CA LYS A 40 8.92 5.65 -21.85
C LYS A 40 7.93 5.87 -22.99
N GLU A 41 7.96 5.02 -24.01
CA GLU A 41 7.01 5.04 -25.12
C GLU A 41 5.60 4.67 -24.62
N VAL A 42 5.48 3.68 -23.72
CA VAL A 42 4.22 3.35 -23.06
C VAL A 42 3.64 4.57 -22.33
N ARG A 43 4.47 5.32 -21.59
CA ARG A 43 4.05 6.57 -20.94
C ARG A 43 3.61 7.62 -21.95
N LEU A 44 4.40 7.87 -22.98
CA LEU A 44 4.08 8.85 -24.02
C LEU A 44 2.80 8.50 -24.78
N GLU A 45 2.52 7.22 -25.00
CA GLU A 45 1.30 6.77 -25.65
C GLU A 45 0.06 6.99 -24.76
N ALA A 46 0.17 6.73 -23.46
CA ALA A 46 -0.88 7.04 -22.50
C ALA A 46 -1.18 8.55 -22.42
N ASP A 47 -0.13 9.39 -22.49
CA ASP A 47 -0.25 10.84 -22.53
C ASP A 47 -0.87 11.32 -23.86
N ARG A 48 -0.44 10.77 -25.01
CA ARG A 48 -1.02 11.04 -26.34
C ARG A 48 -2.52 10.77 -26.37
N LEU A 49 -2.94 9.67 -25.75
CA LEU A 49 -4.34 9.25 -25.64
C LEU A 49 -5.10 9.95 -24.50
N SER A 50 -4.47 10.87 -23.77
CA SER A 50 -5.09 11.65 -22.70
C SER A 50 -5.82 10.77 -21.67
N LEU A 51 -5.20 9.66 -21.26
CA LEU A 51 -5.78 8.72 -20.28
C LEU A 51 -5.57 9.16 -18.82
N GLY A 52 -4.62 10.08 -18.61
CA GLY A 52 -4.27 10.59 -17.28
C GLY A 52 -3.93 9.46 -16.29
N PRO A 53 -4.33 9.57 -15.00
CA PRO A 53 -3.96 8.60 -13.99
C PRO A 53 -4.67 7.25 -14.13
N ARG A 54 -5.71 7.14 -14.98
CA ARG A 54 -6.43 5.89 -15.22
C ARG A 54 -5.69 4.94 -16.15
N ALA A 55 -4.63 5.39 -16.83
CA ALA A 55 -3.77 4.54 -17.65
C ALA A 55 -3.26 3.31 -16.87
N VAL A 56 -2.97 3.47 -15.57
CA VAL A 56 -2.51 2.37 -14.70
C VAL A 56 -3.53 1.23 -14.55
N LEU A 57 -4.83 1.50 -14.75
CA LEU A 57 -5.87 0.46 -14.75
C LEU A 57 -5.67 -0.49 -15.93
N VAL A 58 -5.40 0.06 -17.12
CA VAL A 58 -5.11 -0.70 -18.33
C VAL A 58 -3.77 -1.44 -18.20
N ILE A 59 -2.75 -0.78 -17.62
CA ILE A 59 -1.45 -1.41 -17.35
C ILE A 59 -1.61 -2.65 -16.47
N ALA A 60 -2.36 -2.53 -15.38
CA ALA A 60 -2.58 -3.64 -14.47
C ALA A 60 -3.38 -4.77 -15.12
N GLU A 61 -4.40 -4.46 -15.91
CA GLU A 61 -5.18 -5.47 -16.63
C GLU A 61 -4.34 -6.25 -17.66
N VAL A 62 -3.38 -5.61 -18.33
CA VAL A 62 -2.51 -6.29 -19.30
C VAL A 62 -1.40 -7.07 -18.60
N LEU A 63 -0.73 -6.48 -17.60
CA LEU A 63 0.52 -7.03 -17.07
C LEU A 63 0.36 -7.91 -15.83
N PHE A 64 -0.75 -7.80 -15.09
CA PHE A 64 -0.92 -8.41 -13.76
C PHE A 64 -2.09 -9.41 -13.68
N ASN A 65 -2.69 -9.78 -14.81
CA ASN A 65 -3.89 -10.63 -14.87
C ASN A 65 -3.61 -12.13 -14.60
N ASN A 66 -2.38 -12.53 -14.27
CA ASN A 66 -2.08 -13.90 -13.85
C ASN A 66 -1.89 -13.96 -12.32
N PRO A 67 -2.84 -14.52 -11.56
CA PRO A 67 -2.78 -14.54 -10.08
C PRO A 67 -1.63 -15.39 -9.51
N SER A 68 -1.03 -16.25 -10.33
CA SER A 68 0.14 -17.05 -9.92
C SER A 68 1.45 -16.27 -9.98
N THR A 69 1.58 -15.31 -10.89
CA THR A 69 2.82 -14.55 -11.13
C THR A 69 2.75 -13.10 -10.70
N ILE A 70 1.56 -12.58 -10.38
CA ILE A 70 1.28 -11.15 -10.11
C ILE A 70 2.30 -10.46 -9.19
N LEU A 71 2.75 -11.10 -8.10
CA LEU A 71 3.75 -10.50 -7.20
C LEU A 71 5.11 -10.28 -7.87
N ASN A 72 5.53 -11.22 -8.73
CA ASN A 72 6.75 -11.09 -9.52
C ASN A 72 6.56 -10.09 -10.66
N ASP A 73 5.37 -10.07 -11.26
CA ASP A 73 5.05 -9.14 -12.35
C ASP A 73 5.06 -7.69 -11.85
N ILE A 74 4.50 -7.41 -10.65
CA ILE A 74 4.57 -6.08 -10.03
C ILE A 74 6.03 -5.64 -9.90
N LYS A 75 6.91 -6.49 -9.37
CA LYS A 75 8.34 -6.19 -9.24
C LYS A 75 9.01 -5.97 -10.60
N LYS A 76 8.72 -6.84 -11.59
CA LYS A 76 9.25 -6.73 -12.96
C LYS A 76 8.86 -5.39 -13.58
N TYR A 77 7.61 -4.97 -13.44
CA TYR A 77 7.07 -3.80 -14.12
C TYR A 77 6.99 -2.53 -13.25
N ALA A 78 7.50 -2.54 -12.02
CA ALA A 78 7.60 -1.36 -11.17
C ALA A 78 8.26 -0.16 -11.88
N PRO A 79 9.37 -0.30 -12.66
CA PRO A 79 9.95 0.82 -13.39
C PRO A 79 9.01 1.51 -14.39
N LEU A 80 7.98 0.81 -14.90
CA LEU A 80 6.93 1.40 -15.73
C LEU A 80 5.91 2.13 -14.85
N LEU A 81 5.43 1.50 -13.76
CA LEU A 81 4.45 2.10 -12.85
C LEU A 81 4.95 3.41 -12.24
N LEU A 82 6.24 3.48 -11.89
CA LEU A 82 6.88 4.69 -11.34
C LEU A 82 6.77 5.90 -12.28
N LEU A 83 6.70 5.70 -13.60
CA LEU A 83 6.47 6.80 -14.56
C LEU A 83 5.07 7.42 -14.45
N PHE A 84 4.15 6.78 -13.73
CA PHE A 84 2.80 7.26 -13.47
C PHE A 84 2.59 7.65 -12.02
N THR A 85 3.20 6.93 -11.08
CA THR A 85 2.92 7.08 -9.64
C THR A 85 3.86 8.02 -8.91
N ARG A 86 4.98 8.42 -9.54
CA ARG A 86 6.00 9.33 -8.96
C ARG A 86 6.30 10.53 -9.85
N SER A 87 5.46 10.83 -10.83
CA SER A 87 5.70 11.90 -11.80
C SER A 87 4.40 12.52 -12.30
N GLY A 88 4.41 13.85 -12.43
CA GLY A 88 3.26 14.63 -12.87
C GLY A 88 2.29 14.98 -11.75
N GLU A 89 1.36 15.89 -12.05
CA GLU A 89 0.39 16.44 -11.08
C GLU A 89 -0.57 15.37 -10.52
N ASP A 90 -0.74 14.28 -11.25
CA ASP A 90 -1.70 13.21 -10.93
C ASP A 90 -1.11 12.01 -10.21
N GLN A 91 0.12 12.12 -9.71
CA GLN A 91 0.84 10.99 -9.13
C GLN A 91 0.06 10.28 -8.01
N LYS A 92 -0.52 11.04 -7.08
CA LYS A 92 -1.30 10.48 -5.94
C LYS A 92 -2.57 9.79 -6.43
N ARG A 93 -3.22 10.35 -7.47
CA ARG A 93 -4.40 9.72 -8.10
C ARG A 93 -4.01 8.42 -8.80
N ALA A 94 -2.87 8.39 -9.49
CA ALA A 94 -2.36 7.18 -10.15
C ALA A 94 -2.02 6.07 -9.15
N GLN A 95 -1.45 6.39 -7.99
CA GLN A 95 -1.23 5.43 -6.90
C GLN A 95 -2.55 4.79 -6.43
N MET A 96 -3.56 5.63 -6.19
CA MET A 96 -4.90 5.16 -5.81
C MET A 96 -5.59 4.34 -6.89
N TYR A 97 -5.43 4.69 -8.17
CA TYR A 97 -5.91 3.87 -9.27
C TYR A 97 -5.14 2.56 -9.40
N THR A 98 -3.84 2.53 -9.10
CA THR A 98 -3.03 1.30 -9.10
C THR A 98 -3.54 0.32 -8.05
N TRP A 99 -3.80 0.77 -6.82
CA TRP A 99 -4.41 -0.08 -5.80
C TRP A 99 -5.85 -0.49 -6.17
N GLY A 100 -6.63 0.43 -6.72
CA GLY A 100 -7.96 0.13 -7.25
C GLY A 100 -7.95 -0.96 -8.32
N ALA A 101 -6.93 -0.99 -9.19
CA ALA A 101 -6.74 -2.05 -10.17
C ALA A 101 -6.45 -3.41 -9.50
N MET A 102 -5.63 -3.44 -8.45
CA MET A 102 -5.39 -4.67 -7.67
C MET A 102 -6.68 -5.20 -7.05
N ALA A 103 -7.52 -4.32 -6.49
CA ALA A 103 -8.82 -4.72 -5.96
C ALA A 103 -9.73 -5.34 -7.04
N LYS A 104 -9.75 -4.77 -8.26
CA LYS A 104 -10.48 -5.36 -9.39
C LYS A 104 -9.91 -6.72 -9.83
N LEU A 105 -8.58 -6.90 -9.78
CA LEU A 105 -7.96 -8.20 -10.07
C LEU A 105 -8.31 -9.23 -9.00
N ILE A 106 -8.35 -8.82 -7.71
CA ILE A 106 -8.82 -9.67 -6.61
C ILE A 106 -10.26 -10.12 -6.84
N GLU A 107 -11.15 -9.22 -7.26
CA GLU A 107 -12.54 -9.55 -7.61
C GLU A 107 -12.61 -10.55 -8.77
N ARG A 108 -11.88 -10.27 -9.85
CA ARG A 108 -11.83 -11.10 -11.07
C ARG A 108 -11.32 -12.52 -10.80
N HIS A 109 -10.32 -12.66 -9.92
CA HIS A 109 -9.70 -13.95 -9.57
C HIS A 109 -10.15 -14.44 -8.19
N SER A 110 -11.41 -14.20 -7.85
CA SER A 110 -12.01 -14.67 -6.59
C SER A 110 -12.09 -16.19 -6.52
N ASP A 111 -12.25 -16.87 -7.65
CA ASP A 111 -12.21 -18.33 -7.81
C ASP A 111 -10.84 -18.94 -7.44
N GLN A 112 -9.77 -18.13 -7.53
CA GLN A 112 -8.39 -18.53 -7.23
C GLN A 112 -7.90 -17.98 -5.89
N ASN A 113 -8.81 -17.48 -5.04
CA ASN A 113 -8.53 -16.93 -3.72
C ASN A 113 -7.43 -15.84 -3.72
N LEU A 114 -7.38 -15.00 -4.76
CA LEU A 114 -6.36 -13.95 -4.84
C LEU A 114 -6.43 -12.96 -3.67
N ILE A 115 -7.60 -12.84 -3.02
CA ILE A 115 -7.79 -12.04 -1.81
C ILE A 115 -6.84 -12.42 -0.67
N ASP A 116 -6.41 -13.68 -0.57
CA ASP A 116 -5.47 -14.11 0.47
C ASP A 116 -4.08 -13.50 0.27
N LYS A 117 -3.78 -13.02 -0.94
CA LYS A 117 -2.56 -12.27 -1.26
C LYS A 117 -2.73 -10.76 -1.15
N ALA A 118 -3.88 -10.21 -0.75
CA ALA A 118 -4.14 -8.76 -0.76
C ALA A 118 -3.08 -7.95 0.01
N CYS A 119 -2.74 -8.37 1.22
CA CYS A 119 -1.68 -7.73 2.02
C CYS A 119 -0.31 -7.78 1.32
N HIS A 120 0.04 -8.94 0.75
CA HIS A 120 1.29 -9.12 0.00
C HIS A 120 1.35 -8.26 -1.27
N LEU A 121 0.23 -8.08 -1.97
CA LEU A 121 0.13 -7.20 -3.14
C LEU A 121 0.39 -5.75 -2.73
N LEU A 122 -0.28 -5.27 -1.67
CA LEU A 122 -0.11 -3.92 -1.15
C LEU A 122 1.33 -3.68 -0.69
N LYS A 123 1.89 -4.61 0.09
CA LYS A 123 3.29 -4.57 0.55
C LYS A 123 4.26 -4.55 -0.62
N THR A 124 4.04 -5.36 -1.66
CA THR A 124 4.92 -5.38 -2.83
C THR A 124 4.90 -4.04 -3.58
N LEU A 125 3.73 -3.39 -3.67
CA LEU A 125 3.62 -2.06 -4.27
C LEU A 125 4.31 -0.99 -3.42
N TYR A 126 4.21 -1.06 -2.10
CA TYR A 126 4.95 -0.20 -1.18
C TYR A 126 6.47 -0.40 -1.29
N ASP A 127 6.94 -1.65 -1.18
CA ASP A 127 8.37 -2.01 -1.24
C ASP A 127 9.03 -1.64 -2.59
N CYS A 128 8.25 -1.53 -3.66
CA CYS A 128 8.72 -1.11 -4.99
C CYS A 128 8.58 0.39 -5.24
N ASP A 129 8.28 1.19 -4.21
CA ASP A 129 7.98 2.61 -4.29
C ASP A 129 6.86 2.94 -5.29
N VAL A 130 5.92 2.02 -5.54
CA VAL A 130 4.79 2.29 -6.45
C VAL A 130 3.69 3.06 -5.73
N ILE A 131 3.44 2.78 -4.44
CA ILE A 131 2.46 3.47 -3.61
C ILE A 131 3.14 3.96 -2.34
N GLU A 132 2.98 5.24 -2.02
CA GLU A 132 3.48 5.88 -0.79
C GLU A 132 2.67 5.46 0.44
N GLU A 133 3.31 5.55 1.60
CA GLU A 133 2.69 5.29 2.90
C GLU A 133 1.45 6.13 3.15
N ASP A 134 1.54 7.45 2.93
CA ASP A 134 0.45 8.40 3.13
C ASP A 134 -0.79 7.96 2.36
N ILE A 135 -0.63 7.54 1.11
CA ILE A 135 -1.68 7.03 0.24
C ILE A 135 -2.32 5.73 0.79
N ILE A 136 -1.53 4.85 1.40
CA ILE A 136 -2.03 3.61 2.01
C ILE A 136 -2.85 3.90 3.26
N LEU A 137 -2.33 4.74 4.16
CA LEU A 137 -3.02 5.16 5.38
C LEU A 137 -4.33 5.90 5.02
N ASP A 138 -4.26 6.85 4.08
CA ASP A 138 -5.41 7.60 3.57
C ASP A 138 -6.50 6.70 2.99
N TRP A 139 -6.11 5.62 2.30
CA TRP A 139 -7.06 4.66 1.75
C TRP A 139 -7.70 3.82 2.86
N TYR A 140 -6.90 3.38 3.82
CA TYR A 140 -7.35 2.54 4.92
C TYR A 140 -8.33 3.30 5.83
N ASP A 141 -8.01 4.54 6.19
CA ASP A 141 -8.84 5.39 7.05
C ASP A 141 -10.17 5.79 6.42
N LYS A 142 -10.24 5.90 5.09
CA LYS A 142 -11.51 6.11 4.37
C LYS A 142 -12.45 4.90 4.51
N GLY A 143 -11.94 3.72 4.83
CA GLY A 143 -12.73 2.52 5.05
C GLY A 143 -13.39 1.96 3.77
N PRO A 144 -14.40 1.08 3.92
CA PRO A 144 -14.99 0.35 2.79
C PRO A 144 -15.62 1.26 1.74
N SER A 145 -15.24 1.09 0.47
CA SER A 145 -15.68 1.93 -0.65
C SER A 145 -16.25 1.10 -1.81
N LYS A 146 -17.18 1.71 -2.57
CA LYS A 146 -17.76 1.14 -3.79
C LYS A 146 -17.11 1.63 -5.09
N LYS A 147 -15.97 2.33 -4.99
CA LYS A 147 -15.32 2.99 -6.14
C LYS A 147 -14.77 2.01 -7.18
N PHE A 148 -14.25 0.87 -6.73
CA PHE A 148 -13.58 -0.11 -7.60
C PHE A 148 -14.20 -1.51 -7.54
N VAL A 149 -14.69 -1.91 -6.37
CA VAL A 149 -15.30 -3.21 -6.10
C VAL A 149 -16.52 -3.01 -5.19
N SER A 150 -17.29 -4.06 -4.92
CA SER A 150 -18.39 -4.00 -3.95
C SER A 150 -17.92 -3.55 -2.56
N ARG A 151 -18.79 -2.88 -1.78
CA ARG A 151 -18.45 -2.44 -0.42
C ARG A 151 -18.08 -3.61 0.49
N GLU A 152 -18.72 -4.77 0.30
CA GLU A 152 -18.41 -5.99 1.03
C GLU A 152 -17.00 -6.52 0.72
N LEU A 153 -16.64 -6.61 -0.56
CA LEU A 153 -15.30 -7.03 -0.95
C LEU A 153 -14.23 -6.03 -0.48
N SER A 154 -14.53 -4.73 -0.56
CA SER A 154 -13.65 -3.69 -0.02
C SER A 154 -13.40 -3.87 1.48
N ALA A 155 -14.42 -4.22 2.27
CA ALA A 155 -14.25 -4.48 3.70
C ALA A 155 -13.37 -5.72 3.96
N LYS A 156 -13.53 -6.79 3.17
CA LYS A 156 -12.67 -7.98 3.26
C LYS A 156 -11.21 -7.66 2.91
N ILE A 157 -10.97 -6.86 1.87
CA ILE A 157 -9.61 -6.43 1.48
C ILE A 157 -8.97 -5.59 2.60
N LEU A 158 -9.71 -4.64 3.19
CA LEU A 158 -9.21 -3.86 4.34
C LEU A 158 -8.81 -4.76 5.50
N ALA A 159 -9.67 -5.70 5.89
CA ALA A 159 -9.36 -6.65 6.95
C ALA A 159 -8.10 -7.48 6.66
N ARG A 160 -7.89 -7.91 5.41
CA ARG A 160 -6.68 -8.61 4.99
C ARG A 160 -5.42 -7.74 5.06
N CYS A 161 -5.52 -6.45 4.78
CA CYS A 161 -4.39 -5.52 4.78
C CYS A 161 -4.10 -4.88 6.15
N SER A 162 -4.97 -5.07 7.15
CA SER A 162 -4.81 -4.51 8.50
C SER A 162 -3.40 -4.70 9.10
N PRO A 163 -2.76 -5.90 9.03
CA PRO A 163 -1.42 -6.08 9.60
C PRO A 163 -0.36 -5.14 9.02
N MET A 164 -0.43 -4.82 7.72
CA MET A 164 0.50 -3.90 7.09
C MET A 164 0.27 -2.46 7.57
N VAL A 165 -0.99 -2.05 7.75
CA VAL A 165 -1.30 -0.70 8.24
C VAL A 165 -0.84 -0.52 9.69
N THR A 166 -1.03 -1.53 10.52
CA THR A 166 -0.47 -1.54 11.88
C THR A 166 1.05 -1.40 11.84
N TRP A 167 1.74 -2.15 10.98
CA TRP A 167 3.20 -2.05 10.82
C TRP A 167 3.65 -0.64 10.38
N LEU A 168 2.97 -0.02 9.42
CA LEU A 168 3.30 1.34 8.97
C LEU A 168 3.17 2.38 10.10
N ARG A 169 2.08 2.32 10.87
CA ARG A 169 1.84 3.26 11.98
C ARG A 169 2.84 3.12 13.13
N GLN A 170 3.26 1.89 13.43
CA GLN A 170 4.25 1.64 14.47
C GLN A 170 5.62 2.22 14.11
N ALA A 171 6.00 2.18 12.83
CA ALA A 171 7.26 2.77 12.37
C ALA A 171 7.29 4.30 12.55
N GLU A 172 6.15 4.98 12.36
CA GLU A 172 6.03 6.43 12.57
C GLU A 172 6.18 6.82 14.06
N GLU A 173 5.60 6.03 14.97
CA GLU A 173 5.67 6.26 16.42
C GLU A 173 7.12 6.09 16.95
N GLU A 174 7.85 5.04 16.52
CA GLU A 174 9.23 4.78 16.95
C GLU A 174 10.24 5.86 16.52
N GLU A 175 10.07 6.47 15.33
CA GLU A 175 10.96 7.55 14.87
C GLU A 175 10.76 8.85 15.67
N SER A 176 9.58 9.06 16.24
CA SER A 176 9.24 10.26 17.02
C SER A 176 9.76 10.25 18.45
N GLU A 177 9.89 9.07 19.09
CA GLU A 177 10.42 8.95 20.46
C GLU A 177 11.96 9.01 20.53
N SER A 178 12.68 8.78 19.43
CA SER A 178 14.16 8.79 19.41
C SER A 178 14.80 10.19 19.38
N SER A 179 14.02 11.27 19.50
CA SER A 179 14.50 12.65 19.34
C SER A 179 14.58 13.47 20.64
N GLU A 180 14.29 12.88 21.82
CA GLU A 180 14.17 13.63 23.08
C GLU A 180 15.12 13.22 24.23
N GLU A 181 16.26 12.57 24.00
CA GLU A 181 17.22 12.31 25.09
C GLU A 181 18.69 12.51 24.68
N GLU A 182 19.14 13.77 24.66
CA GLU A 182 20.55 14.09 24.90
C GLU A 182 20.70 15.44 25.62
N SER A 183 20.40 15.46 26.92
CA SER A 183 20.92 16.49 27.83
C SER A 183 21.79 15.81 28.89
N GLU A 184 23.10 15.85 28.64
CA GLU A 184 24.13 15.37 29.55
C GLU A 184 24.12 16.15 30.87
N ALA A 185 24.00 15.45 32.01
CA ALA A 185 24.49 15.95 33.28
C ALA A 185 24.87 14.82 34.26
N ASN A 186 26.16 14.51 34.23
CA ASN A 186 27.02 14.30 35.40
C ASN A 186 26.77 13.13 36.38
N ASN A 187 27.59 12.09 36.17
CA ASN A 187 28.66 11.64 37.09
C ASN A 187 28.27 10.99 38.43
N HIS A 188 28.28 9.66 38.47
CA HIS A 188 28.57 8.94 39.71
C HIS A 188 29.31 7.60 39.48
N THR A 189 30.62 7.61 39.70
CA THR A 189 31.42 6.38 39.87
C THR A 189 31.33 5.94 41.33
N ILE A 190 30.72 4.78 41.58
CA ILE A 190 30.73 4.09 42.87
C ILE A 190 31.86 3.05 42.85
N THR A 191 32.74 3.07 43.86
CA THR A 191 33.46 1.88 44.32
C THR A 191 33.41 1.77 45.84
N GLN A 192 33.09 0.56 46.28
CA GLN A 192 32.67 0.02 47.59
C GLN A 192 33.80 -0.04 48.67
N PRO A 193 33.68 -0.85 49.75
CA PRO A 193 32.72 -0.85 50.87
C PRO A 193 33.44 -0.80 52.24
N ILE A 194 32.75 -0.44 53.34
CA ILE A 194 33.22 -0.75 54.70
C ILE A 194 32.16 -1.43 55.57
N ASN A 195 32.68 -2.41 56.28
CA ASN A 195 32.08 -3.46 57.10
C ASN A 195 31.47 -2.90 58.41
N GLY A 196 30.35 -3.44 58.90
CA GLY A 196 29.81 -3.04 60.21
C GLY A 196 28.52 -3.72 60.66
N SER A 197 28.68 -4.65 61.59
CA SER A 197 27.73 -5.49 62.34
C SER A 197 26.39 -4.89 62.82
N ASN A 198 25.40 -5.81 62.93
CA ASN A 198 24.40 -6.02 64.01
C ASN A 198 22.89 -5.74 63.78
N SER A 199 22.14 -6.80 64.12
CA SER A 199 20.83 -6.88 64.78
C SER A 199 19.52 -6.65 64.02
N ALA A 200 18.83 -7.78 63.81
CA ALA A 200 17.49 -8.13 64.30
C ALA A 200 16.28 -7.23 63.96
N LYS A 201 15.35 -7.72 63.12
CA LYS A 201 13.98 -8.15 63.49
C LYS A 201 13.15 -8.56 62.25
N VAL A 202 12.50 -9.71 62.37
CA VAL A 202 11.30 -10.20 61.62
C VAL A 202 10.02 -9.55 62.17
N PRO A 203 8.79 -9.80 61.65
CA PRO A 203 8.31 -10.15 60.29
C PRO A 203 7.05 -9.33 59.86
N ALA A 204 6.52 -9.52 58.63
CA ALA A 204 5.08 -9.75 58.39
C ALA A 204 4.74 -9.89 56.90
N THR A 205 4.12 -11.03 56.61
CA THR A 205 3.36 -11.45 55.43
C THR A 205 2.07 -10.63 55.30
N ASN A 206 1.56 -10.43 54.07
CA ASN A 206 0.14 -10.68 53.83
C ASN A 206 -0.14 -10.96 52.34
N VAL A 207 -0.68 -12.16 52.11
CA VAL A 207 -1.45 -12.57 50.93
C VAL A 207 -2.91 -12.28 51.28
N THR A 208 -3.71 -11.81 50.32
CA THR A 208 -5.11 -12.22 50.14
C THR A 208 -5.54 -11.91 48.71
N ASP A 209 -5.97 -12.97 48.02
CA ASP A 209 -7.00 -12.95 46.99
C ASP A 209 -8.22 -12.15 47.47
N ASP A 210 -8.93 -11.53 46.54
CA ASP A 210 -10.39 -11.56 46.54
C ASP A 210 -10.84 -11.55 45.06
N GLU A 211 -11.41 -12.71 44.68
CA GLU A 211 -12.36 -12.87 43.58
C GLU A 211 -13.67 -12.15 43.93
N ASP A 212 -14.58 -12.13 42.94
CA ASP A 212 -15.97 -11.67 42.98
C ASP A 212 -16.23 -10.21 42.60
N ASP A 213 -16.61 -10.03 41.33
CA ASP A 213 -17.81 -9.25 41.00
C ASP A 213 -18.54 -9.97 39.86
N ASP A 214 -19.44 -10.87 40.28
CA ASP A 214 -20.62 -11.31 39.54
C ASP A 214 -21.54 -10.10 39.24
N VAL A 215 -22.57 -10.36 38.42
CA VAL A 215 -23.80 -9.57 38.16
C VAL A 215 -23.68 -8.31 37.27
N ASP A 216 -24.49 -8.09 36.23
CA ASP A 216 -25.89 -8.50 35.99
C ASP A 216 -26.24 -8.79 34.52
N ILE A 217 -27.04 -9.84 34.39
CA ILE A 217 -27.87 -10.24 33.25
C ILE A 217 -29.11 -9.32 33.17
N ASP A 218 -29.69 -9.22 31.96
CA ASP A 218 -31.01 -8.63 31.60
C ASP A 218 -30.99 -7.31 30.81
N ALA A 219 -30.97 -7.46 29.48
CA ALA A 219 -31.72 -6.61 28.57
C ALA A 219 -32.23 -7.45 27.39
N ILE A 220 -33.48 -7.87 27.56
CA ILE A 220 -34.46 -8.32 26.56
C ILE A 220 -34.52 -7.44 25.31
#